data_AF-A0A6J2X6C0-F1
#
_entry.id   AF-A0A6J2X6C0-F1
#
_cell.length_a   1.000
_cell.length_b   1.000
_cell.length_c   1.000
_cell.angle_alpha   90.00
_cell.angle_beta   90.00
_cell.angle_gamma   90.00
#
_symmetry.space_group_name_H-M   'P 1'
#
loop_
_entity.id
_entity.type
_entity.pdbx_description
1 polymer ?
#
loop_
_entity_poly.entity_id
_entity_poly.type
_entity_poly.pdbx_seq_one_letter_code
_entity_poly.pdbx_strand_id
1 'polypeptide(L)'
;MGGIFIICGYLAGFLILFATKQITKITGYLTLCLLYVYHFRTFEVYDSGDALESKFNEIYRTILFMPWYTWNQKNKSTYLLVLMDVQEPHKIAMSFSYALNRENLLEVLQGLYAFTNFLYQTH
;
A
#
# COMPACT_ATOMS: atom_id res chain seq x y z
N MET A 1 11.61 3.14 3.73
CA MET A 1 12.29 3.32 2.42
C MET A 1 11.42 3.00 1.21
N GLY A 2 10.41 2.10 1.28
CA GLY A 2 9.55 1.76 0.14
C GLY A 2 8.76 2.93 -0.48
N GLY A 3 8.11 3.78 0.34
CA GLY A 3 7.40 4.96 -0.16
C GLY A 3 8.29 5.96 -0.92
N ILE A 4 9.56 6.09 -0.54
CA ILE A 4 10.53 6.96 -1.23
C ILE A 4 10.79 6.44 -2.65
N PHE A 5 10.94 5.13 -2.85
CA PHE A 5 11.11 4.55 -4.19
C PHE A 5 9.91 4.82 -5.10
N ILE A 6 8.70 4.77 -4.54
CA ILE A 6 7.46 5.04 -5.28
C ILE A 6 7.37 6.52 -5.64
N ILE A 7 7.63 7.42 -4.69
CA ILE A 7 7.69 8.87 -4.92
C ILE A 7 8.77 9.21 -5.96
N CYS A 8 9.96 8.63 -5.86
CA CYS A 8 11.04 8.80 -6.83
C CYS A 8 10.65 8.28 -8.22
N GLY A 9 9.93 7.15 -8.30
CA GLY A 9 9.40 6.64 -9.56
C GLY A 9 8.39 7.61 -10.20
N TYR A 10 7.48 8.17 -9.40
CA TYR A 10 6.52 9.17 -9.87
C TYR A 10 7.18 10.46 -10.32
N LEU A 11 8.13 10.98 -9.55
CA LEU A 11 8.90 12.18 -9.91
C LEU A 11 9.75 11.96 -11.16
N ALA A 12 10.39 10.78 -11.30
CA ALA A 12 11.15 10.43 -12.49
C ALA A 12 10.24 10.36 -13.73
N GLY A 13 9.05 9.76 -13.63
CA GLY A 13 8.06 9.73 -14.72
C GLY A 13 7.63 11.13 -15.16
N PHE A 14 7.38 12.02 -14.20
CA PHE A 14 7.00 13.40 -14.45
C PHE A 14 8.15 14.22 -15.07
N LEU A 15 9.37 14.02 -14.58
CA LEU A 15 10.58 14.65 -15.13
C LEU A 15 10.88 14.16 -16.56
N ILE A 16 10.65 12.88 -16.85
CA ILE A 16 10.74 12.36 -18.22
C ILE A 16 9.73 13.09 -19.10
N LEU A 17 8.46 13.21 -18.70
CA LEU A 17 7.46 13.97 -19.46
C LEU A 17 7.87 15.44 -19.68
N PHE A 18 8.41 16.12 -18.66
CA PHE A 18 8.81 17.53 -18.76
C PHE A 18 10.10 17.78 -19.56
N ALA A 19 11.10 16.90 -19.42
CA ALA A 19 12.34 16.97 -20.20
C ALA A 19 12.09 16.72 -21.69
N THR A 20 10.95 16.10 -22.03
CA THR A 20 10.64 15.64 -23.38
C THR A 20 9.98 16.68 -24.29
N LYS A 21 10.49 17.92 -24.30
CA LYS A 21 10.26 18.87 -25.41
C LYS A 21 10.74 18.36 -26.79
N GLN A 22 11.43 17.22 -26.84
CA GLN A 22 12.09 16.63 -28.03
C GLN A 22 11.53 15.27 -28.49
N ILE A 23 10.42 14.79 -27.93
CA ILE A 23 9.87 13.47 -28.25
C ILE A 23 8.88 13.49 -29.42
N THR A 24 8.94 12.49 -30.30
CA THR A 24 7.95 12.29 -31.36
C THR A 24 6.61 11.86 -30.77
N LYS A 25 5.49 12.17 -31.43
CA LYS A 25 4.13 11.86 -30.91
C LYS A 25 3.97 10.41 -30.42
N ILE A 26 4.61 9.45 -31.10
CA ILE A 26 4.55 8.02 -30.79
C ILE A 26 5.20 7.70 -29.44
N THR A 27 6.40 8.24 -29.17
CA THR A 27 7.10 7.99 -27.91
C THR A 27 6.40 8.65 -26.72
N GLY A 28 5.71 9.78 -26.93
CA GLY A 28 4.88 10.42 -25.92
C GLY A 28 3.71 9.54 -25.48
N TYR A 29 2.95 9.00 -26.44
CA TYR A 29 1.85 8.08 -26.14
C TYR A 29 2.32 6.81 -25.43
N LEU A 30 3.44 6.23 -25.86
CA LEU A 30 3.99 5.03 -25.23
C LEU A 30 4.40 5.29 -23.77
N THR A 31 4.99 6.47 -23.50
CA THR A 31 5.37 6.87 -22.14
C THR A 31 4.15 7.04 -21.24
N LEU A 32 3.08 7.68 -21.73
CA LEU A 32 1.82 7.82 -20.99
C LEU A 32 1.18 6.46 -20.68
N CYS A 33 1.17 5.53 -21.64
CA CYS A 33 0.67 4.18 -21.42
C CYS A 33 1.46 3.44 -20.33
N LEU A 34 2.79 3.52 -20.36
CA LEU A 34 3.63 2.89 -19.34
C LEU A 34 3.39 3.48 -17.94
N LEU A 35 3.26 4.82 -17.84
CA LEU A 35 2.93 5.47 -16.58
C LEU A 35 1.56 5.04 -16.07
N TYR A 36 0.54 4.99 -16.94
CA TYR A 36 -0.79 4.52 -16.57
C TYR A 36 -0.78 3.08 -16.02
N VAL A 37 -0.10 2.17 -16.71
CA VAL A 37 0.04 0.78 -16.26
C VAL A 37 0.77 0.71 -14.90
N TYR A 38 1.84 1.49 -14.73
CA TYR A 38 2.56 1.56 -13.46
C TYR A 38 1.67 2.06 -12.31
N HIS A 39 0.89 3.12 -12.53
CA HIS A 39 -0.07 3.64 -11.55
C HIS A 39 -1.11 2.59 -11.16
N PHE A 40 -1.72 1.95 -12.16
CA PHE A 40 -2.75 0.94 -11.95
C PHE A 40 -2.20 -0.24 -11.14
N ARG A 41 -1.02 -0.76 -11.51
CA ARG A 41 -0.37 -1.85 -10.77
C ARG A 41 -0.03 -1.47 -9.34
N THR A 42 0.47 -0.26 -9.13
CA THR A 42 0.78 0.23 -7.77
C THR A 42 -0.50 0.24 -6.93
N PHE A 43 -1.60 0.77 -7.47
CA PHE A 43 -2.90 0.80 -6.79
C PHE A 43 -3.39 -0.62 -6.42
N GLU A 44 -3.36 -1.57 -7.35
CA GLU A 44 -3.77 -2.97 -7.10
C GLU A 44 -2.99 -3.61 -5.95
N VAL A 45 -1.68 -3.36 -5.86
CA VAL A 45 -0.84 -3.92 -4.80
C VAL A 45 -1.22 -3.38 -3.42
N TYR A 46 -1.47 -2.08 -3.30
CA TYR A 46 -1.92 -1.48 -2.05
C TYR A 46 -3.33 -1.93 -1.65
N ASP A 47 -4.23 -2.07 -2.62
CA ASP A 47 -5.59 -2.58 -2.39
C ASP A 47 -5.56 -4.03 -1.90
N SER A 48 -4.68 -4.84 -2.48
CA SER A 48 -4.49 -6.24 -2.08
C SER A 48 -3.94 -6.36 -0.65
N GLY A 49 -2.99 -5.52 -0.25
CA GLY A 49 -2.46 -5.55 1.11
C GLY A 49 -3.45 -5.01 2.14
N ASP A 50 -4.25 -4.00 1.80
CA ASP A 50 -5.36 -3.53 2.64
C ASP A 50 -6.43 -4.63 2.84
N ALA A 51 -6.79 -5.32 1.75
CA ALA A 51 -7.71 -6.46 1.81
C ALA A 51 -7.16 -7.60 2.69
N LEU A 52 -5.86 -7.88 2.63
CA LEU A 52 -5.22 -8.88 3.49
C LEU A 52 -5.33 -8.48 4.97
N GLU A 53 -4.96 -7.24 5.32
CA GLU A 53 -5.06 -6.72 6.69
C GLU A 53 -6.51 -6.76 7.20
N SER A 54 -7.48 -6.41 6.34
CA SER A 54 -8.89 -6.51 6.67
C SER A 54 -9.33 -7.95 6.95
N LYS A 55 -8.83 -8.94 6.21
CA LYS A 55 -9.16 -10.35 6.43
C LYS A 55 -8.54 -10.90 7.72
N PHE A 56 -7.32 -10.51 8.05
CA PHE A 56 -6.74 -10.86 9.35
C PHE A 56 -7.54 -10.26 10.51
N ASN A 57 -7.97 -9.01 10.40
CA ASN A 57 -8.84 -8.38 11.40
C ASN A 57 -10.21 -9.08 11.54
N GLU A 58 -10.78 -9.55 10.42
CA GLU A 58 -12.02 -10.33 10.43
C GLU A 58 -11.85 -11.67 11.17
N ILE A 59 -10.74 -12.38 10.90
CA ILE A 59 -10.38 -13.62 11.59
C ILE A 59 -10.19 -13.36 13.09
N TYR A 60 -9.43 -12.33 13.45
CA TYR A 60 -9.21 -11.95 14.84
C TYR A 60 -10.53 -11.71 15.58
N ARG A 61 -11.43 -10.90 15.01
CA ARG A 61 -12.74 -10.63 15.60
C ARG A 61 -13.57 -11.90 15.74
N THR A 62 -13.58 -12.75 14.71
CA THR A 62 -14.33 -14.01 14.71
C THR A 62 -13.87 -14.94 15.84
N ILE A 63 -12.55 -15.06 16.03
CA ILE A 63 -11.96 -15.86 17.10
C ILE A 63 -12.28 -15.23 18.46
N LEU A 64 -12.09 -13.91 18.61
CA LEU A 64 -12.32 -13.18 19.85
C LEU A 64 -13.75 -13.36 20.42
N PHE A 65 -14.76 -13.40 19.54
CA PHE A 65 -16.17 -13.54 19.93
C PHE A 65 -16.68 -14.99 19.97
N MET A 66 -15.81 -15.97 19.76
CA MET A 66 -16.17 -17.39 19.85
C MET A 66 -16.50 -17.78 21.30
N PRO A 67 -17.49 -18.64 21.57
CA PRO A 67 -17.88 -19.04 22.94
C PRO A 67 -16.90 -20.05 23.58
N TRP A 68 -15.63 -19.66 23.69
CA TRP A 68 -14.49 -20.45 24.17
C TRP A 68 -14.64 -20.92 25.63
N TYR A 69 -15.48 -20.24 26.42
CA TYR A 69 -15.68 -20.55 27.84
C TYR A 69 -16.25 -21.95 28.08
N THR A 70 -16.99 -22.51 27.12
CA THR A 70 -17.56 -23.87 27.18
C THR A 70 -16.57 -24.98 26.82
N TRP A 71 -15.38 -24.64 26.33
CA TRP A 71 -14.42 -25.61 25.82
C TRP A 71 -13.61 -26.31 26.91
N ASN A 72 -13.08 -27.49 26.57
CA ASN A 72 -12.13 -28.21 27.41
C ASN A 72 -10.78 -27.46 27.52
N GLN A 73 -9.97 -27.83 28.52
CA GLN A 73 -8.71 -27.14 28.82
C GLN A 73 -7.70 -27.15 27.66
N LYS A 74 -7.64 -28.27 26.92
CA LYS A 74 -6.75 -28.40 25.75
C LYS A 74 -7.11 -27.40 24.66
N ASN A 75 -8.40 -27.31 24.32
CA ASN A 75 -8.91 -26.39 23.31
C ASN A 75 -8.78 -24.93 23.74
N LYS A 76 -8.96 -24.61 25.03
CA LYS A 76 -8.70 -23.27 25.58
C LYS A 76 -7.24 -22.85 25.43
N SER A 77 -6.30 -23.76 25.65
CA SER A 77 -4.87 -23.48 25.45
C SER A 77 -4.58 -23.21 23.97
N THR A 78 -5.12 -24.01 23.06
CA THR A 78 -4.94 -23.80 21.61
C THR A 78 -5.60 -22.49 21.15
N TYR A 79 -6.79 -22.19 21.66
CA TYR A 79 -7.49 -20.94 21.41
C TYR A 79 -6.64 -19.72 21.74
N LEU A 80 -6.02 -19.70 22.92
CA LEU A 80 -5.17 -18.59 23.35
C LEU A 80 -3.94 -18.44 22.44
N LEU A 81 -3.31 -19.54 22.02
CA LEU A 81 -2.19 -19.49 21.08
C LEU A 81 -2.59 -18.87 19.75
N VAL A 82 -3.72 -19.30 19.18
CA VAL A 82 -4.23 -18.74 17.92
C VAL A 82 -4.61 -17.27 18.11
N LEU A 83 -5.30 -16.92 19.20
CA LEU A 83 -5.70 -15.54 19.48
C LEU A 83 -4.49 -14.59 19.60
N MET A 84 -3.41 -15.03 20.23
CA MET A 84 -2.17 -14.26 20.31
C MET A 84 -1.52 -14.08 18.94
N ASP A 85 -1.52 -15.14 18.11
CA ASP A 85 -0.94 -15.11 16.76
C ASP A 85 -1.70 -14.17 15.81
N VAL A 86 -3.04 -14.17 15.89
CA VAL A 86 -3.90 -13.33 15.04
C VAL A 86 -4.11 -11.90 15.58
N GLN A 87 -3.61 -11.58 16.78
CA GLN A 87 -3.78 -10.26 17.39
C GLN A 87 -3.09 -9.15 16.59
N GLU A 88 -1.94 -9.45 15.98
CA GLU A 88 -1.27 -8.55 15.06
C GLU A 88 -1.55 -8.99 13.61
N PRO A 89 -2.30 -8.19 12.83
CA PRO A 89 -2.58 -8.54 11.44
C PRO A 89 -1.27 -8.60 10.66
N HIS A 90 -1.08 -9.66 9.89
CA HIS A 90 0.08 -9.78 9.03
C HIS A 90 0.01 -8.70 7.95
N LYS A 91 1.02 -7.83 7.93
CA LYS A 91 1.15 -6.75 6.96
C LYS A 91 2.05 -7.17 5.82
N ILE A 92 1.68 -6.80 4.59
CA ILE A 92 2.59 -6.94 3.46
C ILE A 92 3.63 -5.82 3.57
N ALA A 93 4.80 -6.13 4.13
CA ALA A 93 5.89 -5.19 4.25
C ALA A 93 6.70 -5.09 2.95
N MET A 94 6.79 -3.90 2.35
CA MET A 94 7.75 -3.61 1.28
C MET A 94 9.16 -3.36 1.85
N SER A 95 9.23 -2.94 3.12
CA SER A 95 10.46 -2.66 3.87
C SER A 95 10.16 -2.74 5.37
N PHE A 96 11.18 -2.80 6.22
CA PHE A 96 11.06 -2.92 7.68
C PHE A 96 10.09 -1.95 8.37
N SER A 97 9.81 -0.80 7.74
CA SER A 97 8.94 0.26 8.28
C SER A 97 7.79 0.64 7.35
N TYR A 98 7.53 -0.10 6.27
CA TYR A 98 6.56 0.32 5.26
C TYR A 98 5.64 -0.82 4.85
N ALA A 99 4.37 -0.69 5.21
CA ALA A 99 3.31 -1.64 4.86
C ALA A 99 2.62 -1.22 3.56
N LEU A 100 2.22 -2.18 2.74
CA LEU A 100 1.48 -1.93 1.50
C LEU A 100 -0.02 -1.95 1.79
N ASN A 101 -0.50 -0.89 2.45
CA ASN A 101 -1.92 -0.69 2.72
C ASN A 101 -2.38 0.69 2.22
N ARG A 102 -3.70 0.89 2.15
CA ARG A 102 -4.27 2.14 1.60
C ARG A 102 -3.88 3.38 2.39
N GLU A 103 -3.66 3.25 3.69
CA GLU A 103 -3.21 4.35 4.55
C GLU A 103 -1.85 4.89 4.08
N ASN A 104 -0.87 4.01 3.88
CA ASN A 104 0.45 4.42 3.38
C ASN A 104 0.41 4.94 1.94
N LEU A 105 -0.48 4.42 1.08
CA LEU A 105 -0.70 4.99 -0.25
C LEU A 105 -1.20 6.43 -0.16
N LEU A 106 -2.12 6.73 0.77
CA LEU A 106 -2.66 8.07 0.98
C LEU A 106 -1.57 9.03 1.42
N GLU A 107 -0.69 8.63 2.35
CA GLU A 107 0.45 9.44 2.80
C GLU A 107 1.38 9.80 1.63
N VAL A 108 1.68 8.83 0.75
CA VAL A 108 2.48 9.06 -0.46
C VAL A 108 1.81 10.06 -1.39
N LEU A 109 0.50 9.92 -1.64
CA LEU A 109 -0.26 10.83 -2.50
C LEU A 109 -0.33 12.24 -1.92
N GLN A 110 -0.50 12.38 -0.61
CA GLN A 110 -0.47 13.68 0.07
C GLN A 110 0.90 14.34 -0.06
N GLY A 111 1.99 13.58 0.09
CA GLY A 111 3.35 14.07 -0.14
C GLY A 111 3.56 14.58 -1.57
N LEU A 112 3.08 13.83 -2.56
CA LEU A 112 3.13 14.25 -3.97
C LEU A 112 2.32 15.51 -4.22
N TYR A 113 1.11 15.60 -3.66
CA TYR A 113 0.25 16.78 -3.78
C TYR A 113 0.89 18.02 -3.15
N ALA A 114 1.48 17.88 -1.96
CA ALA A 114 2.18 18.97 -1.30
C ALA A 114 3.37 19.47 -2.14
N PHE A 115 4.13 18.53 -2.74
CA PHE A 115 5.25 18.86 -3.61
C PHE A 115 4.82 19.57 -4.90
N THR A 116 3.78 19.10 -5.58
CA THR A 116 3.28 19.76 -6.79
C THR A 116 2.70 21.15 -6.50
N ASN A 117 2.02 21.31 -5.37
CA ASN A 117 1.50 22.61 -4.94
C ASN A 117 2.65 23.59 -4.61
N PHE A 118 3.72 23.13 -3.96
CA PHE A 118 4.93 23.94 -3.74
C PHE A 118 5.52 24.41 -5.08
N LEU A 119 5.71 23.49 -6.04
CA LEU A 119 6.23 23.84 -7.36
C LEU A 119 5.35 24.86 -8.09
N TYR A 120 4.02 24.70 -8.03
CA TYR A 120 3.07 25.62 -8.64
C TYR A 120 3.14 27.03 -8.04
N GLN A 121 3.35 27.15 -6.73
CA GLN A 121 3.45 28.46 -6.06
C GLN A 121 4.78 29.17 -6.30
N THR A 122 5.85 28.43 -6.56
CA THR A 122 7.19 28.99 -6.83
C THR A 122 7.40 29.45 -8.28
N HIS A 123 6.44 29.23 -9.17
CA HIS A 123 6.55 29.46 -10.60
C HIS A 123 5.60 30.56 -11.09
#